data_AF-A0A449CZ76-F1
#
_entry.id   AF-A0A449CZ76-F1
#
_cell.length_a   1.000
_cell.length_b   1.000
_cell.length_c   1.000
_cell.angle_alpha   90.00
_cell.angle_beta   90.00
_cell.angle_gamma   90.00
#
_symmetry.space_group_name_H-M   'P 1'
#
loop_
_entity.id
_entity.type
_entity.pdbx_description
1 polymer ?
#
loop_
_entity_poly.entity_id
_entity_poly.type
_entity_poly.pdbx_seq_one_letter_code
_entity_poly.pdbx_strand_id
1 'polypeptide(L)'
;MTVSMRVMSASDGYKYLLRTIAAADGDRSLSTPLTRYYTAEGTPPGTWMGSALPGLGGGRIASGDEVSEGQLQLLIGMGRDPVTGDPLGRAFPQYVSVADRIAQRTSGLDNGLGMGERAEQVAQIEAEETERGNRRAVAGFDYTFSVPKSVSVLWGVADAGTQALIAQAHHDAVAEVVEFMEREVAATRTGYTAADGAVAQVDVTGLVATAFDHYDSRSSDPQLHTHVVVSNKVQTVLDGKWRSLDGRPMHAAVVALSEHYNAVLADRITGMLGLQWEARDRGRGPQPGLGDCRGR
;
A
#
# COMPACT_ATOMS: atom_id res chain seq x y z
N MET A 1 5.73 -3.46 -14.81
CA MET A 1 4.86 -2.61 -13.99
C MET A 1 5.75 -1.90 -12.98
N THR A 2 5.62 -0.58 -12.84
CA THR A 2 6.41 0.28 -11.94
C THR A 2 5.67 0.59 -10.66
N VAL A 3 4.34 0.51 -10.67
CA VAL A 3 3.52 0.55 -9.46
C VAL A 3 2.90 -0.82 -9.22
N SER A 4 3.18 -1.42 -8.06
CA SER A 4 2.53 -2.67 -7.65
C SER A 4 1.70 -2.45 -6.40
N MET A 5 0.67 -3.28 -6.17
CA MET A 5 -0.20 -3.14 -5.02
C MET A 5 -0.32 -4.43 -4.23
N ARG A 6 -0.26 -4.30 -2.90
CA ARG A 6 -0.51 -5.38 -1.94
C ARG A 6 -1.58 -4.98 -0.94
N VAL A 7 -2.53 -5.88 -0.71
CA VAL A 7 -3.54 -5.72 0.35
C VAL A 7 -2.93 -6.06 1.69
N MET A 8 -3.17 -5.19 2.67
CA MET A 8 -2.71 -5.34 4.04
C MET A 8 -3.83 -5.84 4.93
N SER A 9 -3.54 -6.83 5.77
CA SER A 9 -4.50 -7.34 6.76
C SER A 9 -4.35 -6.66 8.12
N ALA A 10 -5.45 -6.44 8.85
CA ALA A 10 -5.42 -5.80 10.18
C ALA A 10 -4.62 -6.57 11.26
N SER A 11 -4.51 -7.90 11.16
CA SER A 11 -3.79 -8.70 12.17
C SER A 11 -2.26 -8.63 12.04
N ASP A 12 -1.74 -8.79 10.82
CA ASP A 12 -0.30 -8.91 10.54
C ASP A 12 0.26 -7.73 9.74
N GLY A 13 -0.60 -6.85 9.22
CA GLY A 13 -0.22 -5.83 8.24
C GLY A 13 0.70 -4.76 8.82
N TYR A 14 0.41 -4.26 10.03
CA TYR A 14 1.29 -3.29 10.68
C TYR A 14 2.64 -3.91 11.10
N LYS A 15 2.64 -5.18 11.53
CA LYS A 15 3.88 -5.90 11.84
C LYS A 15 4.73 -6.12 10.58
N TYR A 16 4.08 -6.38 9.45
CA TYR A 16 4.73 -6.42 8.15
C TYR A 16 5.35 -5.05 7.82
N LEU A 17 4.61 -3.95 7.97
CA LEU A 17 5.16 -2.59 7.77
C LEU A 17 6.41 -2.37 8.61
N LEU A 18 6.31 -2.63 9.91
CA LEU A 18 7.42 -2.40 10.84
C LEU A 18 8.61 -3.27 10.51
N ARG A 19 8.40 -4.54 10.18
CA ARG A 19 9.50 -5.48 9.91
C ARG A 19 10.17 -5.29 8.55
N THR A 20 9.40 -4.89 7.54
CA THR A 20 9.86 -4.95 6.13
C THR A 20 9.91 -3.61 5.44
N ILE A 21 9.16 -2.62 5.92
CA ILE A 21 9.04 -1.30 5.29
C ILE A 21 9.68 -0.21 6.15
N ALA A 22 9.50 -0.24 7.47
CA ALA A 22 10.06 0.77 8.37
C ALA A 22 11.42 0.39 9.00
N ALA A 23 11.87 -0.87 8.88
CA ALA A 23 13.09 -1.36 9.55
C ALA A 23 14.16 -1.94 8.61
N ALA A 24 14.09 -1.72 7.30
CA ALA A 24 15.01 -2.33 6.33
C ALA A 24 15.80 -1.27 5.55
N ASP A 25 17.09 -1.11 5.88
CA ASP A 25 18.24 -1.44 5.02
C ASP A 25 19.49 -1.43 5.92
N GLY A 26 19.93 -2.64 6.29
CA GLY A 26 21.02 -2.87 7.23
C GLY A 26 22.31 -3.23 6.52
N ASP A 27 23.33 -2.41 6.76
CA ASP A 27 24.77 -2.63 6.62
C ASP A 27 25.36 -2.62 5.20
N ARG A 28 25.83 -1.43 4.79
CA ARG A 28 26.86 -1.30 3.76
C ARG A 28 28.00 -0.41 4.25
N SER A 29 29.15 -1.04 4.53
CA SER A 29 30.44 -0.34 4.62
C SER A 29 30.83 0.15 3.22
N LEU A 30 30.79 1.47 3.01
CA LEU A 30 31.19 2.12 1.76
C LEU A 30 32.45 2.93 2.02
N SER A 31 33.61 2.38 1.63
CA SER A 31 34.82 3.16 1.49
C SER A 31 34.70 4.09 0.27
N THR A 32 35.11 5.35 0.45
CA THR A 32 35.13 6.50 -0.51
C THR A 32 33.80 7.29 -0.69
N PRO A 33 33.88 8.63 -0.89
CA PRO A 33 33.12 9.63 -0.14
C PRO A 33 31.73 9.86 -0.73
N LEU A 34 30.72 9.20 -0.16
CA LEU A 34 29.31 9.36 -0.45
C LEU A 34 28.66 10.27 0.61
N THR A 35 28.43 11.52 0.20
CA THR A 35 28.02 12.65 1.05
C THR A 35 26.56 12.61 1.50
N ARG A 36 26.34 12.84 2.81
CA ARG A 36 25.14 13.28 3.56
C ARG A 36 23.79 12.57 3.38
N TYR A 37 23.35 12.21 2.18
CA TYR A 37 22.06 11.54 1.98
C TYR A 37 22.06 10.10 2.53
N TYR A 38 23.25 9.47 2.57
CA TYR A 38 23.48 8.10 3.08
C TYR A 38 24.12 8.02 4.48
N THR A 39 24.40 9.14 5.15
CA THR A 39 25.13 9.11 6.44
C THR A 39 24.22 8.95 7.66
N ALA A 40 22.91 8.84 7.48
CA ALA A 40 22.02 8.37 8.55
C ALA A 40 22.07 6.83 8.57
N GLU A 41 22.36 6.23 9.72
CA GLU A 41 22.27 4.78 9.89
C GLU A 41 20.80 4.34 9.72
N GLY A 42 20.51 3.50 8.71
CA GLY A 42 19.18 2.94 8.44
C GLY A 42 18.38 3.65 7.34
N THR A 43 17.17 3.16 7.08
CA THR A 43 16.21 3.79 6.16
C THR A 43 15.61 5.07 6.77
N PRO A 44 15.30 6.11 5.97
CA PRO A 44 14.65 7.30 6.48
C PRO A 44 13.29 6.94 7.08
N PRO A 45 12.86 7.68 8.12
CA PRO A 45 11.54 7.43 8.70
C PRO A 45 10.46 7.76 7.67
N GLY A 46 9.32 7.07 7.77
CA GLY A 46 8.20 7.32 6.88
C GLY A 46 7.61 8.71 7.09
N THR A 47 6.95 9.24 6.06
CA THR A 47 6.28 10.54 6.11
C THR A 47 4.79 10.43 5.84
N TRP A 48 4.00 11.31 6.45
CA TRP A 48 2.56 11.40 6.23
C TRP A 48 2.24 12.05 4.89
N MET A 49 1.21 11.57 4.19
CA MET A 49 0.68 12.22 2.98
C MET A 49 -0.83 12.00 2.80
N GLY A 50 -1.43 12.82 1.94
CA GLY A 50 -2.85 12.78 1.58
C GLY A 50 -3.67 13.93 2.16
N SER A 51 -4.79 14.25 1.52
CA SER A 51 -5.65 15.40 1.86
C SER A 51 -6.58 15.14 3.04
N ALA A 52 -6.74 13.88 3.49
CA ALA A 52 -7.57 13.57 4.67
C ALA A 52 -6.83 13.66 6.01
N LEU A 53 -5.53 14.00 6.02
CA LEU A 53 -4.75 14.17 7.25
C LEU A 53 -5.34 15.16 8.27
N PRO A 54 -5.95 16.30 7.88
CA PRO A 54 -6.57 17.22 8.83
C PRO A 54 -7.70 16.59 9.67
N GLY A 55 -8.30 15.50 9.19
CA GLY A 55 -9.32 14.74 9.91
C GLY A 55 -8.76 13.92 11.09
N LEU A 56 -7.43 13.77 11.20
CA LEU A 56 -6.76 12.97 12.23
C LEU A 56 -6.17 13.82 13.34
N GLY A 57 -6.20 13.31 14.56
CA GLY A 57 -5.54 13.89 15.72
C GLY A 57 -6.00 15.30 16.08
N GLY A 58 -7.13 15.77 15.54
CA GLY A 58 -7.56 17.17 15.62
C GLY A 58 -6.73 18.11 14.74
N GLY A 59 -6.22 17.65 13.60
CA GLY A 59 -5.39 18.43 12.68
C GLY A 59 -3.92 18.55 13.08
N ARG A 60 -3.45 17.67 13.97
CA ARG A 60 -2.06 17.66 14.47
C ARG A 60 -1.06 16.94 13.57
N ILE A 61 -1.55 16.28 12.52
CA ILE A 61 -0.71 15.62 11.52
C ILE A 61 -0.79 16.43 10.23
N ALA A 62 0.36 16.88 9.75
CA ALA A 62 0.53 17.53 8.47
C ALA A 62 1.21 16.60 7.45
N SER A 63 1.04 16.92 6.17
CA SER A 63 1.79 16.22 5.11
C SER A 63 3.28 16.49 5.27
N GLY A 64 4.10 15.45 5.16
CA GLY A 64 5.54 15.49 5.37
C GLY A 64 6.00 15.24 6.81
N ASP A 65 5.08 15.23 7.79
CA ASP A 65 5.43 14.89 9.17
C ASP A 65 5.95 13.46 9.27
N GLU A 66 6.87 13.22 10.19
CA GLU A 66 7.40 11.89 10.46
C GLU A 66 6.32 10.95 11.05
N VAL A 67 6.31 9.71 10.58
CA VAL A 67 5.39 8.67 11.01
C VAL A 67 6.05 7.83 12.10
N SER A 68 5.43 7.79 13.29
CA SER A 68 5.91 6.89 14.35
C SER A 68 5.30 5.49 14.28
N GLU A 69 6.00 4.50 14.84
CA GLU A 69 5.51 3.12 14.97
C GLU A 69 4.17 3.04 15.70
N GLY A 70 4.01 3.81 16.79
CA GLY A 70 2.77 3.85 17.56
C GLY A 70 1.59 4.39 16.75
N GLN A 71 1.82 5.41 15.91
CA GLN A 71 0.80 5.95 15.02
C GLN A 71 0.37 4.92 13.95
N LEU A 72 1.33 4.20 13.33
CA LEU A 72 1.03 3.13 12.37
C LEU A 72 0.24 2.00 13.03
N GLN A 73 0.62 1.61 14.24
CA GLN A 73 -0.08 0.57 14.98
C GLN A 73 -1.54 0.96 15.23
N LEU A 74 -1.79 2.19 15.67
CA LEU A 74 -3.14 2.71 15.89
C LEU A 74 -3.95 2.73 14.58
N LEU A 75 -3.41 3.33 13.53
CA LEU A 75 -4.14 3.52 12.28
C LEU A 75 -4.30 2.23 11.48
N ILE A 76 -3.20 1.57 11.12
CA ILE A 76 -3.19 0.39 10.25
C ILE A 76 -3.49 -0.88 11.05
N GLY A 77 -2.94 -1.00 12.26
CA GLY A 77 -3.17 -2.19 13.09
C GLY A 77 -4.57 -2.23 13.70
N MET A 78 -5.08 -1.09 14.18
CA MET A 78 -6.29 -1.04 14.99
C MET A 78 -7.45 -0.26 14.35
N GLY A 79 -7.20 0.52 13.28
CA GLY A 79 -8.23 1.34 12.64
C GLY A 79 -8.67 2.50 13.53
N ARG A 80 -7.75 3.07 14.28
CA ARG A 80 -7.95 4.15 15.26
C ARG A 80 -7.18 5.40 14.86
N ASP A 81 -7.59 6.52 15.43
CA ASP A 81 -6.89 7.79 15.27
C ASP A 81 -5.44 7.64 15.75
N PRO A 82 -4.43 8.01 14.94
CA PRO A 82 -3.03 7.80 15.26
C PRO A 82 -2.53 8.70 16.41
N VAL A 83 -3.29 9.72 16.83
CA VAL A 83 -2.89 10.63 17.89
C VAL A 83 -3.78 10.49 19.13
N THR A 84 -5.10 10.37 18.96
CA THR A 84 -6.02 10.26 20.11
C THR A 84 -6.32 8.81 20.49
N GLY A 85 -6.14 7.86 19.58
CA GLY A 85 -6.53 6.46 19.79
C GLY A 85 -8.04 6.20 19.68
N ASP A 86 -8.83 7.22 19.30
CA ASP A 86 -10.28 7.09 19.13
C ASP A 86 -10.64 6.20 17.94
N PRO A 87 -11.80 5.51 17.97
CA PRO A 87 -12.22 4.69 16.84
C PRO A 87 -12.51 5.51 15.58
N LEU A 88 -11.88 5.14 14.45
CA LEU A 88 -12.24 5.68 13.13
C LEU A 88 -13.38 4.85 12.53
N GLY A 89 -14.58 5.04 13.07
CA GLY A 89 -15.77 4.27 12.68
C GLY A 89 -15.76 2.86 13.27
N ARG A 90 -16.25 1.87 12.51
CA ARG A 90 -16.31 0.47 12.99
C ARG A 90 -14.91 -0.15 13.10
N ALA A 91 -14.68 -0.96 14.13
CA ALA A 91 -13.45 -1.76 14.22
C ALA A 91 -13.29 -2.70 13.02
N PHE A 92 -12.05 -3.09 12.72
CA PHE A 92 -11.81 -4.09 11.69
C PHE A 92 -12.50 -5.42 12.04
N PRO A 93 -13.19 -6.07 11.08
CA PRO A 93 -13.91 -7.30 11.37
C PRO A 93 -12.97 -8.42 11.76
N GLN A 94 -13.31 -9.16 12.81
CA GLN A 94 -12.61 -10.38 13.17
C GLN A 94 -13.29 -11.56 12.48
N TYR A 95 -12.51 -12.33 11.72
CA TYR A 95 -12.98 -13.53 11.05
C TYR A 95 -12.54 -14.76 11.82
N VAL A 96 -13.46 -15.70 11.99
CA VAL A 96 -13.21 -17.01 12.61
C VAL A 96 -12.19 -17.77 11.76
N SER A 97 -11.19 -18.37 12.40
CA SER A 97 -10.12 -19.11 11.71
C SER A 97 -10.68 -20.33 10.98
N VAL A 98 -9.98 -20.82 9.94
CA VAL A 98 -10.36 -22.07 9.25
C VAL A 98 -10.52 -23.22 10.25
N ALA A 99 -9.58 -23.36 11.19
CA ALA A 99 -9.61 -24.41 12.21
C ALA A 99 -10.85 -24.32 13.12
N ASP A 100 -11.20 -23.11 13.57
CA ASP A 100 -12.38 -22.91 14.41
C ASP A 100 -13.69 -23.12 13.63
N ARG A 101 -13.73 -22.76 12.34
CA ARG A 101 -14.90 -23.04 11.48
C ARG A 101 -15.08 -24.54 11.25
N ILE A 102 -13.97 -25.27 11.03
CA ILE A 102 -13.98 -26.73 10.95
C ILE A 102 -14.51 -27.30 12.27
N ALA A 103 -13.94 -26.91 13.41
CA ALA A 103 -14.38 -27.39 14.73
C ALA A 103 -15.87 -27.10 15.00
N GLN A 104 -16.35 -25.90 14.63
CA GLN A 104 -17.75 -25.54 14.78
C GLN A 104 -18.66 -26.42 13.91
N ARG A 105 -18.32 -26.61 12.63
CA ARG A 105 -19.11 -27.44 11.71
C ARG A 105 -19.09 -28.92 12.09
N THR A 106 -17.95 -29.45 12.52
CA THR A 106 -17.83 -30.86 12.96
C THR A 106 -18.54 -31.13 14.28
N SER A 107 -18.59 -30.14 15.19
CA SER A 107 -19.36 -30.24 16.43
C SER A 107 -20.88 -30.27 16.23
N GLY A 108 -21.37 -29.72 15.10
CA GLY A 108 -22.79 -29.72 14.73
C GLY A 108 -23.26 -30.97 13.98
N LEU A 109 -22.37 -31.95 13.74
CA LEU A 109 -22.74 -33.21 13.07
C LEU A 109 -23.62 -34.07 13.97
N ASP A 110 -24.64 -34.71 13.37
CA ASP A 110 -25.57 -35.57 14.09
C ASP A 110 -24.84 -36.68 14.86
N ASN A 111 -25.24 -36.86 16.12
CA ASN A 111 -24.68 -37.86 17.02
C ASN A 111 -25.15 -39.27 16.70
N GLY A 112 -26.19 -39.43 15.86
CA GLY A 112 -26.67 -40.72 15.37
C GLY A 112 -25.90 -41.31 14.19
N LEU A 113 -24.96 -40.57 13.58
CA LEU A 113 -24.20 -41.02 12.41
C LEU A 113 -23.28 -42.20 12.74
N GLY A 114 -23.19 -43.16 11.82
CA GLY A 114 -22.20 -44.23 11.88
C GLY A 114 -20.77 -43.66 11.80
N MET A 115 -19.78 -44.39 12.35
CA MET A 115 -18.40 -43.88 12.39
C MET A 115 -17.81 -43.57 10.99
N GLY A 116 -18.14 -44.36 9.97
CA GLY A 116 -17.68 -44.12 8.59
C GLY A 116 -18.30 -42.86 7.99
N GLU A 117 -19.63 -42.71 8.09
CA GLU A 117 -20.37 -41.54 7.58
C GLU A 117 -19.93 -40.25 8.28
N ARG A 118 -19.69 -40.31 9.61
CA ARG A 118 -19.18 -39.15 10.35
C ARG A 118 -17.78 -38.77 9.88
N ALA A 119 -16.90 -39.74 9.62
CA ALA A 119 -15.54 -39.48 9.12
C ALA A 119 -15.56 -38.85 7.72
N GLU A 120 -16.41 -39.34 6.82
CA GLU A 120 -16.59 -38.77 5.47
C GLU A 120 -17.08 -37.32 5.53
N GLN A 121 -18.08 -37.02 6.37
CA GLN A 121 -18.59 -35.66 6.53
C GLN A 121 -17.55 -34.71 7.14
N VAL A 122 -16.76 -35.17 8.11
CA VAL A 122 -15.64 -34.37 8.65
C VAL A 122 -14.62 -34.05 7.56
N ALA A 123 -14.20 -35.04 6.78
CA ALA A 123 -13.24 -34.84 5.68
C ALA A 123 -13.78 -33.85 4.62
N GLN A 124 -15.08 -33.91 4.31
CA GLN A 124 -15.72 -32.96 3.41
C GLN A 124 -15.71 -31.53 4.00
N ILE A 125 -16.05 -31.37 5.27
CA ILE A 125 -16.01 -30.06 5.97
C ILE A 125 -14.59 -29.48 5.93
N GLU A 126 -13.58 -30.31 6.22
CA GLU A 126 -12.17 -29.91 6.19
C GLU A 126 -11.75 -29.43 4.79
N ALA A 127 -12.10 -30.18 3.75
CA ALA A 127 -11.81 -29.82 2.37
C ALA A 127 -12.48 -28.49 1.98
N GLU A 128 -13.78 -28.34 2.26
CA GLU A 128 -14.54 -27.12 1.94
C GLU A 128 -14.01 -25.88 2.67
N GLU A 129 -13.75 -25.98 3.98
CA GLU A 129 -13.26 -24.82 4.75
C GLU A 129 -11.80 -24.47 4.42
N THR A 130 -11.00 -25.47 4.06
CA THR A 130 -9.62 -25.26 3.59
C THR A 130 -9.63 -24.58 2.22
N GLU A 131 -10.45 -25.04 1.28
CA GLU A 131 -10.62 -24.43 -0.04
C GLU A 131 -11.11 -22.99 0.06
N ARG A 132 -12.09 -22.73 0.95
CA ARG A 132 -12.60 -21.39 1.23
C ARG A 132 -11.53 -20.44 1.80
N GLY A 133 -10.53 -21.00 2.48
CA GLY A 133 -9.38 -20.27 2.99
C GLY A 133 -9.69 -19.29 4.13
N ASN A 134 -8.69 -18.49 4.51
CA ASN A 134 -8.84 -17.47 5.55
C ASN A 134 -9.31 -16.14 4.95
N ARG A 135 -10.37 -15.57 5.52
CA ARG A 135 -10.74 -14.16 5.28
C ARG A 135 -9.99 -13.28 6.27
N ARG A 136 -9.38 -12.21 5.80
CA ARG A 136 -8.69 -11.23 6.65
C ARG A 136 -9.33 -9.86 6.46
N ALA A 137 -9.47 -9.10 7.55
CA ALA A 137 -9.89 -7.71 7.44
C ALA A 137 -8.82 -6.90 6.73
N VAL A 138 -9.21 -6.13 5.73
CA VAL A 138 -8.32 -5.21 5.03
C VAL A 138 -8.07 -4.00 5.93
N ALA A 139 -6.80 -3.76 6.26
CA ALA A 139 -6.34 -2.60 7.02
C ALA A 139 -5.88 -1.45 6.12
N GLY A 140 -5.43 -1.76 4.91
CA GLY A 140 -4.92 -0.78 3.97
C GLY A 140 -4.39 -1.43 2.70
N PHE A 141 -3.80 -0.59 1.86
CA PHE A 141 -3.22 -0.96 0.57
C PHE A 141 -1.81 -0.37 0.49
N ASP A 142 -0.82 -1.22 0.26
CA ASP A 142 0.56 -0.83 0.04
C ASP A 142 0.79 -0.72 -1.48
N TYR A 143 1.00 0.49 -1.96
CA TYR A 143 1.38 0.79 -3.33
C TYR A 143 2.88 1.03 -3.38
N THR A 144 3.61 0.11 -3.99
CA THR A 144 5.05 0.25 -4.19
C THR A 144 5.33 0.92 -5.53
N PHE A 145 5.82 2.15 -5.50
CA PHE A 145 6.25 2.93 -6.65
C PHE A 145 7.73 2.73 -6.88
N SER A 146 8.12 1.96 -7.88
CA SER A 146 9.52 1.76 -8.28
C SER A 146 9.84 2.57 -9.52
N VAL A 147 10.92 3.35 -9.49
CA VAL A 147 11.43 3.97 -10.73
C VAL A 147 11.89 2.88 -11.71
N PRO A 148 11.88 3.14 -13.03
CA PRO A 148 12.46 2.22 -14.00
C PRO A 148 13.91 1.86 -13.65
N LYS A 149 14.33 0.60 -13.89
CA LYS A 149 15.66 0.13 -13.45
C LYS A 149 16.80 0.98 -14.00
N SER A 150 16.70 1.49 -15.22
CA SER A 150 17.68 2.44 -15.79
C SER A 150 17.78 3.74 -15.01
N VAL A 151 16.67 4.28 -14.50
CA VAL A 151 16.68 5.42 -13.56
C VAL A 151 17.36 5.04 -12.26
N SER A 152 17.07 3.86 -11.69
CA SER A 152 17.73 3.41 -10.45
C SER A 152 19.24 3.25 -10.62
N VAL A 153 19.69 2.75 -11.77
CA VAL A 153 21.12 2.63 -12.09
C VAL A 153 21.74 4.01 -12.24
N LEU A 154 21.12 4.92 -12.99
CA LEU A 154 21.58 6.30 -13.13
C LEU A 154 21.70 6.98 -11.77
N TRP A 155 20.64 6.88 -10.96
CA TRP A 155 20.61 7.41 -9.60
C TRP A 155 21.74 6.83 -8.73
N GLY A 156 21.95 5.52 -8.77
CA GLY A 156 22.98 4.85 -7.96
C GLY A 156 24.42 5.23 -8.30
N VAL A 157 24.70 5.78 -9.49
CA VAL A 157 26.06 6.17 -9.93
C VAL A 157 26.24 7.69 -10.08
N ALA A 158 25.18 8.47 -9.96
CA ALA A 158 25.22 9.93 -10.15
C ALA A 158 25.80 10.68 -8.95
N ASP A 159 26.17 11.94 -9.14
CA ASP A 159 26.56 12.84 -8.05
C ASP A 159 25.37 13.19 -7.15
N ALA A 160 25.65 13.68 -5.94
CA ALA A 160 24.62 13.97 -4.93
C ALA A 160 23.55 14.97 -5.40
N GLY A 161 23.91 15.93 -6.27
CA GLY A 161 22.96 16.89 -6.82
C GLY A 161 21.98 16.22 -7.77
N THR A 162 22.50 15.43 -8.71
CA THR A 162 21.67 14.65 -9.65
C THR A 162 20.82 13.60 -8.92
N GLN A 163 21.35 12.95 -7.89
CA GLN A 163 20.60 12.02 -7.04
C GLN A 163 19.39 12.69 -6.39
N ALA A 164 19.58 13.87 -5.81
CA ALA A 164 18.51 14.64 -5.18
C ALA A 164 17.44 15.06 -6.20
N LEU A 165 17.83 15.46 -7.42
CA LEU A 165 16.88 15.80 -8.48
C LEU A 165 16.03 14.60 -8.93
N ILE A 166 16.63 13.42 -9.07
CA ILE A 166 15.89 12.20 -9.43
C ILE A 166 14.96 11.76 -8.28
N ALA A 167 15.42 11.84 -7.03
CA ALA A 167 14.59 11.54 -5.87
C ALA A 167 13.39 12.51 -5.79
N GLN A 168 13.62 13.81 -5.97
CA GLN A 168 12.55 14.79 -6.03
C GLN A 168 11.56 14.50 -7.17
N ALA A 169 12.05 14.16 -8.37
CA ALA A 169 11.18 13.77 -9.49
C ALA A 169 10.29 12.58 -9.15
N HIS A 170 10.86 11.60 -8.44
CA HIS A 170 10.14 10.43 -7.95
C HIS A 170 9.06 10.80 -6.93
N HIS A 171 9.41 11.57 -5.90
CA HIS A 171 8.49 11.98 -4.85
C HIS A 171 7.35 12.85 -5.38
N ASP A 172 7.64 13.79 -6.28
CA ASP A 172 6.60 14.61 -6.90
C ASP A 172 5.65 13.77 -7.76
N ALA A 173 6.18 12.80 -8.50
CA ALA A 173 5.36 11.88 -9.30
C ALA A 173 4.47 11.00 -8.41
N VAL A 174 4.99 10.55 -7.27
CA VAL A 174 4.21 9.81 -6.26
C VAL A 174 3.09 10.69 -5.69
N ALA A 175 3.39 11.93 -5.30
CA ALA A 175 2.42 12.88 -4.75
C ALA A 175 1.28 13.18 -5.74
N GLU A 176 1.62 13.41 -7.01
CA GLU A 176 0.63 13.66 -8.08
C GLU A 176 -0.27 12.45 -8.33
N VAL A 177 0.29 11.24 -8.31
CA VAL A 177 -0.51 10.02 -8.45
C VAL A 177 -1.43 9.81 -7.24
N VAL A 178 -0.99 10.14 -6.03
CA VAL A 178 -1.85 10.09 -4.84
C VAL A 178 -2.98 11.12 -4.93
N GLU A 179 -2.72 12.33 -5.41
CA GLU A 179 -3.77 13.33 -5.67
C GLU A 179 -4.78 12.83 -6.72
N PHE A 180 -4.29 12.18 -7.80
CA PHE A 180 -5.15 11.53 -8.77
C PHE A 180 -6.01 10.42 -8.13
N MET A 181 -5.42 9.60 -7.26
CA MET A 181 -6.16 8.55 -6.53
C MET A 181 -7.27 9.15 -5.67
N GLU A 182 -6.99 10.24 -4.95
CA GLU A 182 -7.98 10.93 -4.11
C GLU A 182 -9.16 11.46 -4.91
N ARG A 183 -8.90 12.00 -6.11
CA ARG A 183 -9.93 12.61 -6.95
C ARG A 183 -10.76 11.61 -7.75
N GLU A 184 -10.12 10.57 -8.30
CA GLU A 184 -10.75 9.72 -9.32
C GLU A 184 -11.03 8.28 -8.86
N VAL A 185 -10.39 7.82 -7.78
CA VAL A 185 -10.42 6.41 -7.37
C VAL A 185 -10.99 6.23 -5.97
N ALA A 186 -10.65 7.12 -5.05
CA ALA A 186 -11.00 7.01 -3.65
C ALA A 186 -12.49 7.23 -3.44
N ALA A 187 -13.19 6.18 -3.00
CA ALA A 187 -14.59 6.24 -2.64
C ALA A 187 -14.88 5.29 -1.48
N THR A 188 -15.99 5.50 -0.80
CA THR A 188 -16.55 4.54 0.15
C THR A 188 -17.94 4.11 -0.29
N ARG A 189 -18.46 3.03 0.32
CA ARG A 189 -19.81 2.53 0.05
C ARG A 189 -20.73 2.84 1.20
N THR A 190 -21.95 3.27 0.88
CA THR A 190 -23.04 3.49 1.83
C THR A 190 -24.30 2.73 1.39
N GLY A 191 -25.13 2.32 2.34
CA GLY A 191 -26.35 1.51 2.09
C GLY A 191 -26.38 0.19 2.86
N TYR A 192 -27.54 -0.47 2.88
CA TYR A 192 -27.78 -1.74 3.56
C TYR A 192 -27.82 -2.88 2.54
N THR A 193 -26.97 -3.90 2.69
CA THR A 193 -27.11 -5.16 1.95
C THR A 193 -28.18 -6.03 2.62
N ALA A 194 -29.45 -5.67 2.46
CA ALA A 194 -30.58 -6.55 2.76
C ALA A 194 -31.60 -6.41 1.62
N ALA A 195 -31.75 -7.50 0.85
CA ALA A 195 -32.65 -7.78 -0.28
C ALA A 195 -32.81 -6.71 -1.40
N ASP A 196 -33.06 -5.44 -1.10
CA ASP A 196 -33.37 -4.37 -2.06
C ASP A 196 -32.68 -3.02 -1.74
N GLY A 197 -31.70 -3.01 -0.83
CA GLY A 197 -30.97 -1.77 -0.50
C GLY A 197 -29.94 -1.39 -1.56
N ALA A 198 -30.09 -0.20 -2.15
CA ALA A 198 -29.10 0.35 -3.07
C ALA A 198 -27.77 0.62 -2.33
N VAL A 199 -26.66 0.13 -2.89
CA VAL A 199 -25.31 0.46 -2.45
C VAL A 199 -24.80 1.61 -3.32
N ALA A 200 -24.61 2.79 -2.71
CA ALA A 200 -24.05 3.95 -3.39
C ALA A 200 -22.57 4.11 -3.07
N GLN A 201 -21.76 4.43 -4.08
CA GLN A 201 -20.42 4.98 -3.86
C GLN A 201 -20.54 6.46 -3.51
N VAL A 202 -19.80 6.89 -2.50
CA VAL A 202 -19.84 8.24 -1.94
C VAL A 202 -18.43 8.77 -1.80
N ASP A 203 -18.29 10.06 -2.09
CA ASP A 203 -17.02 10.78 -2.04
C ASP A 203 -16.44 10.82 -0.62
N VAL A 204 -15.10 10.76 -0.59
CA VAL A 204 -14.30 10.87 0.62
C VAL A 204 -13.52 12.18 0.60
N THR A 205 -13.14 12.67 1.77
CA THR A 205 -12.40 13.94 1.91
C THR A 205 -10.98 13.85 1.37
N GLY A 206 -10.48 12.65 1.09
CA GLY A 206 -9.12 12.35 0.69
C GLY A 206 -8.67 10.98 1.17
N LEU A 207 -7.39 10.70 1.00
CA LEU A 207 -6.72 9.54 1.53
C LEU A 207 -5.89 9.92 2.76
N VAL A 208 -5.70 8.95 3.64
CA VAL A 208 -4.68 8.97 4.69
C VAL A 208 -3.63 7.96 4.30
N ALA A 209 -2.41 8.41 4.02
CA ALA A 209 -1.33 7.55 3.61
C ALA A 209 -0.01 7.87 4.31
N THR A 210 0.91 6.91 4.24
CA THR A 210 2.28 7.04 4.75
C THR A 210 3.24 6.55 3.67
N ALA A 211 4.35 7.26 3.46
CA ALA A 211 5.34 6.98 2.43
C ALA A 211 6.68 6.59 3.05
N PHE A 212 7.29 5.50 2.56
CA PHE A 212 8.59 5.00 3.03
C PHE A 212 9.52 4.77 1.84
N ASP A 213 10.66 5.46 1.82
CA ASP A 213 11.67 5.35 0.77
C ASP A 213 12.64 4.19 1.04
N HIS A 214 12.84 3.35 0.03
CA HIS A 214 13.82 2.28 -0.02
C HIS A 214 14.74 2.45 -1.23
N TYR A 215 15.98 1.95 -1.10
CA TYR A 215 17.04 2.26 -2.07
C TYR A 215 17.67 1.03 -2.71
N ASP A 216 17.40 -0.17 -2.20
CA ASP A 216 17.93 -1.41 -2.72
C ASP A 216 16.86 -2.42 -3.12
N SER A 217 17.27 -3.42 -3.87
CA SER A 217 16.44 -4.59 -4.15
C SER A 217 16.71 -5.67 -3.11
N ARG A 218 15.90 -6.74 -3.11
CA ARG A 218 16.19 -7.96 -2.33
C ARG A 218 17.55 -8.59 -2.64
N SER A 219 18.16 -8.24 -3.77
CA SER A 219 19.49 -8.69 -4.19
C SER A 219 20.55 -7.61 -3.99
N SER A 220 20.24 -6.54 -3.26
CA SER A 220 21.11 -5.40 -2.93
C SER A 220 21.59 -4.59 -4.14
N ASP A 221 20.85 -4.62 -5.24
CA ASP A 221 21.08 -3.74 -6.39
C ASP A 221 20.36 -2.40 -6.20
N PRO A 222 20.85 -1.27 -6.73
CA PRO A 222 20.17 0.01 -6.65
C PRO A 222 18.73 -0.06 -7.17
N GLN A 223 17.76 0.26 -6.31
CA GLN A 223 16.34 0.27 -6.64
C GLN A 223 15.66 1.34 -5.80
N LEU A 224 15.57 2.56 -6.33
CA LEU A 224 14.80 3.63 -5.70
C LEU A 224 13.31 3.31 -5.80
N HIS A 225 12.66 3.15 -4.66
CA HIS A 225 11.22 2.93 -4.61
C HIS A 225 10.58 3.46 -3.33
N THR A 226 9.32 3.85 -3.42
CA THR A 226 8.51 4.31 -2.29
C THR A 226 7.37 3.33 -2.03
N HIS A 227 7.21 2.91 -0.78
CA HIS A 227 6.01 2.24 -0.29
C HIS A 227 5.00 3.28 0.20
N VAL A 228 3.91 3.48 -0.54
CA VAL A 228 2.79 4.33 -0.14
C VAL A 228 1.68 3.46 0.44
N VAL A 229 1.53 3.53 1.75
CA VAL A 229 0.61 2.73 2.52
C VAL A 229 -0.64 3.54 2.80
N VAL A 230 -1.68 3.26 2.04
CA VAL A 230 -3.00 3.90 2.13
C VAL A 230 -3.84 3.19 3.18
N SER A 231 -4.33 3.92 4.17
CA SER A 231 -5.24 3.41 5.19
C SER A 231 -6.58 3.00 4.58
N ASN A 232 -7.17 1.91 5.08
CA ASN A 232 -8.54 1.56 4.75
C ASN A 232 -9.57 2.44 5.50
N LYS A 233 -9.13 3.41 6.31
CA LYS A 233 -10.00 4.37 7.01
C LYS A 233 -10.08 5.68 6.23
N VAL A 234 -11.29 6.04 5.83
CA VAL A 234 -11.58 7.28 5.10
C VAL A 234 -12.76 8.01 5.72
N GLN A 235 -12.70 9.34 5.68
CA GLN A 235 -13.79 10.21 6.13
C GLN A 235 -14.61 10.64 4.92
N THR A 236 -15.93 10.56 5.01
CA THR A 236 -16.81 11.00 3.93
C THR A 236 -17.03 12.50 3.94
N VAL A 237 -17.13 13.08 2.74
CA VAL A 237 -17.47 14.50 2.57
C VAL A 237 -18.86 14.82 3.11
N LEU A 238 -19.85 13.96 2.85
CA LEU A 238 -21.26 14.27 3.10
C LEU A 238 -21.64 14.37 4.59
N ASP A 239 -21.17 13.44 5.43
CA ASP A 239 -21.55 13.39 6.84
C ASP A 239 -20.39 13.33 7.83
N GLY A 240 -19.15 13.50 7.35
CA GLY A 240 -17.94 13.53 8.17
C GLY A 240 -17.64 12.21 8.91
N LYS A 241 -18.33 11.11 8.61
CA LYS A 241 -18.11 9.85 9.31
C LYS A 241 -16.99 9.04 8.69
N TRP A 242 -16.24 8.39 9.56
CA TRP A 242 -15.21 7.42 9.20
C TRP A 242 -15.83 6.10 8.75
N ARG A 243 -15.39 5.63 7.59
CA ARG A 243 -15.83 4.40 6.92
C ARG A 243 -14.63 3.65 6.34
N SER A 244 -14.92 2.48 5.77
CA SER A 244 -13.93 1.70 5.02
C SER A 244 -13.85 2.17 3.57
N LEU A 245 -12.64 2.24 3.02
CA LEU A 245 -12.43 2.50 1.61
C LEU A 245 -13.01 1.37 0.75
N ASP A 246 -13.58 1.70 -0.41
CA ASP A 246 -13.98 0.68 -1.38
C ASP A 246 -12.73 0.14 -2.08
N GLY A 247 -12.37 -1.11 -1.79
CA GLY A 247 -11.19 -1.72 -2.37
C GLY A 247 -11.31 -2.02 -3.87
N ARG A 248 -12.52 -2.14 -4.43
CA ARG A 248 -12.68 -2.55 -5.84
C ARG A 248 -12.05 -1.56 -6.82
N PRO A 249 -12.35 -0.23 -6.75
CA PRO A 249 -11.65 0.77 -7.57
C PRO A 249 -10.14 0.77 -7.34
N MET A 250 -9.69 0.64 -6.08
CA MET A 250 -8.27 0.64 -5.72
C MET A 250 -7.48 -0.47 -6.44
N HIS A 251 -8.09 -1.66 -6.57
CA HIS A 251 -7.52 -2.77 -7.35
C HIS A 251 -7.58 -2.53 -8.86
N ALA A 252 -8.71 -2.06 -9.37
CA ALA A 252 -8.91 -1.87 -10.80
C ALA A 252 -7.99 -0.77 -11.38
N ALA A 253 -7.63 0.23 -10.58
CA ALA A 253 -6.85 1.37 -11.02
C ALA A 253 -5.34 1.11 -11.13
N VAL A 254 -4.79 0.00 -10.57
CA VAL A 254 -3.33 -0.21 -10.44
C VAL A 254 -2.57 0.00 -11.76
N VAL A 255 -3.10 -0.48 -12.88
CA VAL A 255 -2.49 -0.29 -14.20
C VAL A 255 -2.47 1.20 -14.58
N ALA A 256 -3.62 1.88 -14.45
CA ALA A 256 -3.72 3.30 -14.78
C ALA A 256 -2.79 4.15 -13.90
N LEU A 257 -2.69 3.83 -12.61
CA LEU A 257 -1.76 4.47 -11.68
C LEU A 257 -0.30 4.23 -12.09
N SER A 258 0.05 3.02 -12.52
CA SER A 258 1.40 2.70 -13.00
C SER A 258 1.77 3.49 -14.25
N GLU A 259 0.85 3.63 -15.20
CA GLU A 259 1.09 4.40 -16.43
C GLU A 259 1.14 5.90 -16.18
N HIS A 260 0.27 6.41 -15.30
CA HIS A 260 0.30 7.82 -14.89
C HIS A 260 1.62 8.16 -14.19
N TYR A 261 2.05 7.34 -13.24
CA TYR A 261 3.35 7.48 -12.58
C TYR A 261 4.51 7.49 -13.58
N ASN A 262 4.52 6.56 -14.55
CA ASN A 262 5.57 6.51 -15.57
C ASN A 262 5.62 7.78 -16.42
N ALA A 263 4.46 8.26 -16.85
CA ALA A 263 4.36 9.46 -17.69
C ALA A 263 4.87 10.70 -16.93
N VAL A 264 4.41 10.90 -15.70
CA VAL A 264 4.79 12.05 -14.87
C VAL A 264 6.27 12.00 -14.51
N LEU A 265 6.79 10.83 -14.09
CA LEU A 265 8.20 10.67 -13.78
C LEU A 265 9.07 10.98 -15.01
N ALA A 266 8.67 10.49 -16.17
CA ALA A 266 9.41 10.67 -17.41
C ALA A 266 9.49 12.13 -17.83
N ASP A 267 8.36 12.84 -17.79
CA ASP A 267 8.29 14.26 -18.08
C ASP A 267 9.17 15.08 -17.13
N ARG A 268 9.06 14.83 -15.82
CA ARG A 268 9.85 15.52 -14.78
C ARG A 268 11.36 15.32 -14.98
N ILE A 269 11.79 14.07 -15.18
CA ILE A 269 13.20 13.75 -15.41
C ILE A 269 13.70 14.36 -16.73
N THR A 270 12.90 14.34 -17.80
CA THR A 270 13.25 15.00 -19.06
C THR A 270 13.40 16.50 -18.87
N GLY A 271 12.48 17.15 -18.14
CA GLY A 271 12.54 18.59 -17.87
C GLY A 271 13.76 18.99 -17.03
N MET A 272 14.12 18.19 -16.03
CA MET A 272 15.22 18.50 -15.11
C MET A 272 16.60 18.13 -15.66
N LEU A 273 16.72 16.99 -16.34
CA LEU A 273 18.00 16.39 -16.73
C LEU A 273 18.21 16.31 -18.25
N GLY A 274 17.21 16.65 -19.06
CA GLY A 274 17.30 16.61 -20.52
C GLY A 274 17.39 15.19 -21.10
N LEU A 275 17.02 14.17 -20.33
CA LEU A 275 17.09 12.76 -20.72
C LEU A 275 15.94 12.38 -21.68
N GLN A 276 16.19 11.37 -22.50
CA GLN A 276 15.22 10.82 -23.43
C GLN A 276 14.86 9.38 -23.08
N TRP A 277 13.66 8.97 -23.50
CA TRP A 277 13.05 7.69 -23.19
C TRP A 277 12.82 6.88 -24.46
N GLU A 278 13.20 5.60 -24.47
CA GLU A 278 12.84 4.66 -25.54
C GLU A 278 11.74 3.72 -25.06
N ALA A 279 10.69 3.51 -25.86
CA ALA A 279 9.71 2.48 -25.55
C ALA A 279 10.35 1.09 -25.60
N ARG A 280 10.09 0.24 -24.59
CA ARG A 280 10.55 -1.15 -24.59
C ARG A 280 9.39 -2.10 -24.83
N ASP A 281 9.53 -2.90 -25.86
CA ASP A 281 8.58 -3.95 -26.18
C ASP A 281 8.85 -5.17 -25.29
N ARG A 282 7.94 -5.46 -24.35
CA ARG A 282 8.08 -6.56 -23.40
C ARG A 282 7.46 -7.86 -23.93
N GLY A 283 7.76 -8.26 -25.17
CA GLY A 283 7.32 -9.54 -25.72
C GLY A 283 5.83 -9.88 -25.49
N ARG A 284 5.45 -11.17 -25.45
CA ARG A 284 4.05 -11.59 -25.25
C ARG A 284 3.66 -11.55 -23.77
N GLY A 285 3.46 -10.35 -23.24
CA GLY A 285 2.81 -10.05 -21.97
C GLY A 285 1.97 -8.78 -22.11
N PRO A 286 0.94 -8.56 -21.28
CA PRO A 286 0.11 -7.36 -21.40
C PRO A 286 0.89 -6.16 -20.87
N GLN A 287 1.58 -5.42 -21.77
CA GLN A 287 1.77 -3.96 -21.78
C GLN A 287 3.12 -3.54 -22.39
N PRO A 288 3.15 -2.64 -23.39
CA PRO A 288 4.31 -1.80 -23.65
C PRO A 288 4.45 -0.78 -22.51
N GLY A 289 5.63 -0.64 -21.93
CA GLY A 289 5.92 0.39 -20.91
C GLY A 289 7.03 1.31 -21.40
N LEU A 290 7.12 2.52 -20.83
CA LEU A 290 8.30 3.38 -21.04
C LEU A 290 9.57 2.59 -20.65
N GLY A 291 10.49 2.50 -21.60
CA GLY A 291 11.76 1.79 -21.47
C GLY A 291 12.91 2.74 -21.19
N ASP A 292 14.13 2.27 -21.46
CA ASP A 292 15.36 2.81 -20.87
C ASP A 292 15.58 4.31 -21.08
N CYS A 293 15.99 4.97 -20.00
CA CYS A 293 16.56 6.31 -20.04
C CYS A 293 17.94 6.24 -20.68
N ARG A 294 18.22 7.10 -21.66
CA ARG A 294 19.57 7.32 -22.17
C ARG A 294 20.03 8.75 -21.90
N GLY A 295 21.31 8.88 -21.55
CA GLY A 295 22.03 10.15 -21.61
C GLY A 295 22.34 10.53 -23.06
N ARG A 296 22.59 11.81 -23.30
CA ARG A 296 23.24 12.25 -24.54
C ARG A 296 24.70 11.82 -24.58
#